data_AF-A0A6A7BKJ5-F1
#
_entry.id   AF-A0A6A7BKJ5-F1
#
_cell.length_a   1.000
_cell.length_b   1.000
_cell.length_c   1.000
_cell.angle_alpha   90.00
_cell.angle_beta   90.00
_cell.angle_gamma   90.00
#
_symmetry.space_group_name_H-M   'P 1'
#
loop_
_entity.id
_entity.type
_entity.pdbx_description
1 polymer ?
#
loop_
_entity_poly.entity_id
_entity_poly.type
_entity_poly.pdbx_seq_one_letter_code
_entity_poly.pdbx_strand_id
1 'polypeptide(L)'
;MASTDEIVAHLKNVLLELNAHPYPDVACPPNLPKRASVALILRIQPSYAYWPESPGQPLLARSSTRQRRRSSAASGSGPNFETNLNAFFDQDWVKHGDPEILFIKRAARVGDKWNGHVALPGGKRDPEDENDEVTAAREALEEVGIDLSFEHAIAVGNLPQRIVTTSWGKVPLMVLCPYIYLLTSPTYPAQRLQPTEVASSHWVPVRALLSPHLRTYEYADVSARLAKSELGIKRWFLQAMLSKMMFAAIRLVPANSTHCATIPDFIPDGDALAEGIVETIKEALGGPEARYKDRKPPLLLWGLTLGVVSDFLEHLPPHNALELWTYPTFTNWDVRFVMWAISYRFRKQRALEMSTSTSSVSSSATSEGVQDFPGIGSEAVGALYEEKPGEVGIAGLGVGRGWGQTGRAKMVARGAAVNSLLEGYYPLVRKAVAAALVGRLGVAALLAALAWRTFQLTKRP
;
A
#
# COMPACT_ATOMS: atom_id res chain seq x y z
N MET A 1 10.71 -7.70 19.06
CA MET A 1 9.54 -6.94 18.58
C MET A 1 9.37 -5.78 19.54
N ALA A 2 9.16 -4.56 19.02
CA ALA A 2 8.89 -3.40 19.87
C ALA A 2 7.67 -3.70 20.77
N SER A 3 7.72 -3.25 22.02
CA SER A 3 6.58 -3.37 22.92
C SER A 3 5.41 -2.52 22.41
N THR A 4 4.16 -2.86 22.75
CA THR A 4 2.99 -2.05 22.38
C THR A 4 3.13 -0.61 22.87
N ASP A 5 3.62 -0.44 24.09
CA ASP A 5 3.82 0.86 24.73
C ASP A 5 4.86 1.70 23.99
N GLU A 6 5.96 1.08 23.51
CA GLU A 6 6.93 1.74 22.62
C GLU A 6 6.27 2.20 21.32
N ILE A 7 5.46 1.35 20.69
CA ILE A 7 4.77 1.71 19.43
C ILE A 7 3.81 2.88 19.65
N VAL A 8 3.05 2.89 20.75
CA VAL A 8 2.13 3.99 21.10
C VAL A 8 2.90 5.29 21.32
N ALA A 9 3.99 5.25 22.08
CA ALA A 9 4.80 6.44 22.34
C ALA A 9 5.42 7.01 21.05
N HIS A 10 5.92 6.15 20.16
CA HIS A 10 6.43 6.59 18.86
C HIS A 10 5.31 7.10 17.96
N LEU A 11 4.15 6.44 17.96
CA LEU A 11 3.00 6.85 17.17
C LEU A 11 2.61 8.30 17.48
N LYS A 12 2.57 8.69 18.76
CA LYS A 12 2.32 10.09 19.16
C LYS A 12 3.27 11.06 18.45
N ASN A 13 4.57 10.79 18.49
CA ASN A 13 5.59 11.66 17.89
C ASN A 13 5.46 11.73 16.37
N VAL A 14 5.19 10.58 15.72
CA VAL A 14 4.97 10.50 14.28
C VAL A 14 3.76 11.33 13.85
N LEU A 15 2.65 11.27 14.59
CA LEU A 15 1.45 12.05 14.25
C LEU A 15 1.68 13.56 14.44
N LEU A 16 2.45 13.97 15.46
CA LEU A 16 2.88 15.37 15.62
C LEU A 16 3.75 15.83 14.45
N GLU A 17 4.74 15.02 14.06
CA GLU A 17 5.66 15.36 12.98
C GLU A 17 4.96 15.47 11.63
N LEU A 18 4.08 14.52 11.32
CA LEU A 18 3.28 14.51 10.07
C LEU A 18 2.33 15.71 9.99
N ASN A 19 1.75 16.13 11.11
CA ASN A 19 0.91 17.33 11.15
C ASN A 19 1.73 18.62 10.97
N ALA A 20 2.90 18.71 11.60
CA ALA A 20 3.78 19.86 11.50
C ALA A 20 4.41 20.01 10.10
N HIS A 21 4.59 18.90 9.37
CA HIS A 21 5.25 18.86 8.07
C HIS A 21 4.40 18.16 6.99
N PRO A 22 3.28 18.77 6.56
CA PRO A 22 2.42 18.17 5.55
C PRO A 22 3.15 17.97 4.21
N TYR A 23 2.78 16.91 3.49
CA TYR A 23 3.34 16.64 2.17
C TYR A 23 2.77 17.63 1.14
N PRO A 24 3.56 17.99 0.11
CA PRO A 24 3.07 18.85 -0.95
C PRO A 24 1.96 18.18 -1.75
N ASP A 25 1.00 18.97 -2.19
CA ASP A 25 -0.05 18.52 -3.09
C ASP A 25 0.51 18.17 -4.47
N VAL A 26 -0.03 17.11 -5.06
CA VAL A 26 0.31 16.66 -6.41
C VAL A 26 -0.77 17.13 -7.37
N ALA A 27 -0.38 18.01 -8.30
CA ALA A 27 -1.27 18.49 -9.34
C ALA A 27 -1.71 17.35 -10.28
N CYS A 28 -2.96 17.42 -10.73
CA CYS A 28 -3.47 16.51 -11.76
C CYS A 28 -2.73 16.72 -13.08
N PRO A 29 -2.42 15.64 -13.84
CA PRO A 29 -1.97 15.76 -15.21
C PRO A 29 -2.96 16.58 -16.06
N PRO A 30 -2.50 17.40 -17.02
CA PRO A 30 -3.34 18.38 -17.73
C PRO A 30 -4.53 17.75 -18.49
N ASN A 31 -4.44 16.47 -18.84
CA ASN A 31 -5.49 15.75 -19.58
C ASN A 31 -6.33 14.81 -18.68
N LEU A 32 -6.19 14.88 -17.35
CA LEU A 32 -6.82 13.93 -16.45
C LEU A 32 -7.08 14.48 -15.04
N PRO A 33 -8.20 15.20 -14.83
CA PRO A 33 -8.58 15.76 -13.53
C PRO A 33 -9.27 14.71 -12.66
N LYS A 34 -8.66 13.52 -12.48
CA LYS A 34 -9.22 12.46 -11.64
C LYS A 34 -8.40 12.36 -10.36
N ARG A 35 -9.05 12.54 -9.22
CA ARG A 35 -8.46 12.30 -7.89
C ARG A 35 -9.29 11.25 -7.16
N ALA A 36 -8.63 10.47 -6.33
CA ALA A 36 -9.25 9.54 -5.40
C ALA A 36 -8.56 9.66 -4.06
N SER A 37 -9.32 9.63 -2.99
CA SER A 37 -8.81 9.77 -1.64
C SER A 37 -9.05 8.52 -0.82
N VAL A 38 -8.14 8.20 0.09
CA VAL A 38 -8.26 7.06 0.99
C VAL A 38 -7.98 7.49 2.43
N ALA A 39 -8.75 6.95 3.36
CA ALA A 39 -8.63 7.20 4.79
C ALA A 39 -7.81 6.08 5.45
N LEU A 40 -6.63 6.43 6.00
CA LEU A 40 -5.89 5.61 6.95
C LEU A 40 -6.44 5.90 8.35
N ILE A 41 -7.36 5.05 8.81
CA ILE A 41 -8.06 5.22 10.08
C ILE A 41 -7.34 4.42 11.16
N LEU A 42 -6.81 5.14 12.15
CA LEU A 42 -6.16 4.61 13.35
C LEU A 42 -7.15 4.57 14.51
N ARG A 43 -7.03 3.53 15.34
CA ARG A 43 -7.58 3.52 16.70
C ARG A 43 -6.55 2.92 17.65
N ILE A 44 -6.75 3.13 18.94
CA ILE A 44 -5.98 2.44 19.97
C ILE A 44 -6.94 1.54 20.73
N GLN A 45 -6.69 0.22 20.71
CA GLN A 45 -7.47 -0.76 21.42
C GLN A 45 -6.99 -0.81 22.89
N PRO A 46 -7.85 -0.53 23.89
CA PRO A 46 -7.47 -0.66 25.29
C PRO A 46 -6.98 -2.08 25.62
N SER A 47 -5.94 -2.18 26.44
CA SER A 47 -5.51 -3.46 27.00
C SER A 47 -6.40 -3.87 28.17
N TYR A 48 -6.42 -5.17 28.48
CA TYR A 48 -7.26 -5.72 29.54
C TYR A 48 -7.00 -5.08 30.92
N ALA A 49 -5.73 -4.82 31.23
CA ALA A 49 -5.33 -4.24 32.51
C ALA A 49 -5.68 -2.74 32.64
N TYR A 50 -5.87 -2.05 31.51
CA TYR A 50 -6.06 -0.61 31.42
C TYR A 50 -7.35 -0.28 30.67
N TRP A 51 -8.46 -0.90 31.10
CA TRP A 51 -9.77 -0.69 30.51
C TRP A 51 -10.43 0.60 31.05
N PRO A 52 -10.99 1.47 30.22
CA PRO A 52 -11.61 2.71 30.69
C PRO A 52 -12.95 2.46 31.39
N GLU A 53 -13.16 3.08 32.55
CA GLU A 53 -14.37 2.93 33.37
C GLU A 53 -15.64 3.52 32.73
N SER A 54 -15.49 4.49 31.82
CA SER A 54 -16.60 5.17 31.13
C SER A 54 -16.33 5.30 29.62
N PRO A 55 -16.60 4.24 28.84
CA PRO A 55 -16.20 4.17 27.43
C PRO A 55 -17.02 5.05 26.48
N GLY A 56 -18.12 5.66 26.95
CA GLY A 56 -19.20 6.18 26.09
C GLY A 56 -19.08 7.62 25.55
N GLN A 57 -18.01 8.37 25.80
CA GLN A 57 -17.88 9.75 25.27
C GLN A 57 -16.52 10.01 24.61
N PRO A 58 -16.49 10.47 23.34
CA PRO A 58 -15.27 10.96 22.71
C PRO A 58 -14.67 12.13 23.50
N LEU A 59 -13.34 12.19 23.60
CA LEU A 59 -12.67 13.26 24.34
C LEU A 59 -13.04 14.66 23.85
N LEU A 60 -13.16 14.84 22.53
CA LEU A 60 -13.44 16.14 21.92
C LEU A 60 -14.88 16.61 22.17
N ALA A 61 -15.83 15.68 22.38
CA ALA A 61 -17.19 16.01 22.80
C ALA A 61 -17.25 16.58 24.23
N ARG A 62 -16.28 16.28 25.11
CA ARG A 62 -16.20 16.86 26.46
C ARG A 62 -15.73 18.33 26.45
N SER A 63 -14.94 18.73 25.45
CA SER A 63 -14.49 20.12 25.30
C SER A 63 -15.60 21.01 24.73
N SER A 64 -16.40 20.51 23.78
CA SER A 64 -17.41 21.30 23.07
C SER A 64 -18.56 21.79 23.96
N THR A 65 -18.93 21.02 25.00
CA THR A 65 -19.96 21.45 25.97
C THR A 65 -19.54 22.66 26.82
N ARG A 66 -18.23 22.90 26.98
CA ARG A 66 -17.69 24.11 27.63
C ARG A 66 -17.45 25.27 26.65
N GLN A 67 -17.34 25.00 25.35
CA GLN A 67 -16.91 25.97 24.32
C GLN A 67 -18.04 26.56 23.47
N ARG A 68 -19.32 26.30 23.79
CA ARG A 68 -20.51 26.90 23.13
C ARG A 68 -20.64 28.44 23.28
N ARG A 69 -19.59 29.15 23.67
CA ARG A 69 -19.43 30.60 23.58
C ARG A 69 -18.11 30.96 22.92
N ARG A 70 -18.03 30.78 21.59
CA ARG A 70 -17.36 31.68 20.62
C ARG A 70 -17.11 30.93 19.32
N SER A 71 -17.96 31.20 18.34
CA SER A 71 -17.74 30.86 16.94
C SER A 71 -16.74 31.85 16.34
N SER A 72 -15.75 31.35 15.61
CA SER A 72 -15.20 32.03 14.43
C SER A 72 -14.33 31.06 13.65
N ALA A 73 -14.69 30.87 12.39
CA ALA A 73 -13.91 30.21 11.36
C ALA A 73 -12.54 30.89 11.19
N ALA A 74 -11.48 30.09 11.14
CA ALA A 74 -10.25 30.41 10.41
C ALA A 74 -9.33 29.17 10.34
N SER A 75 -8.84 28.95 9.13
CA SER A 75 -7.73 28.12 8.71
C SER A 75 -6.48 28.14 9.61
N GLY A 76 -5.73 27.04 9.59
CA GLY A 76 -4.33 26.98 10.03
C GLY A 76 -4.14 26.08 11.23
N SER A 77 -3.10 25.24 11.20
CA SER A 77 -2.67 24.38 12.31
C SER A 77 -2.51 25.20 13.59
N GLY A 78 -3.58 25.24 14.39
CA GLY A 78 -3.61 25.98 15.63
C GLY A 78 -3.11 25.12 16.79
N PRO A 79 -2.75 25.73 17.94
CA PRO A 79 -2.37 25.08 19.20
C PRO A 79 -3.37 24.02 19.73
N ASN A 80 -4.53 23.87 19.08
CA ASN A 80 -5.53 22.87 19.38
C ASN A 80 -5.13 21.44 18.95
N PHE A 81 -4.43 21.24 17.83
CA PHE A 81 -4.09 19.87 17.38
C PHE A 81 -3.14 19.19 18.37
N GLU A 82 -1.99 19.80 18.64
CA GLU A 82 -0.99 19.28 19.56
C GLU A 82 -1.58 19.08 20.97
N THR A 83 -2.35 20.05 21.47
CA THR A 83 -3.02 19.94 22.77
C THR A 83 -4.01 18.77 22.81
N ASN A 84 -4.86 18.62 21.78
CA ASN A 84 -5.84 17.53 21.71
C ASN A 84 -5.16 16.16 21.59
N LEU A 85 -4.10 16.08 20.79
CA LEU A 85 -3.34 14.85 20.62
C LEU A 85 -2.61 14.48 21.91
N ASN A 86 -1.95 15.42 22.56
CA ASN A 86 -1.31 15.22 23.87
C ASN A 86 -2.34 14.74 24.90
N ALA A 87 -3.48 15.43 25.03
CA ALA A 87 -4.55 15.04 25.95
C ALA A 87 -5.09 13.63 25.66
N PHE A 88 -5.18 13.24 24.39
CA PHE A 88 -5.58 11.88 24.01
C PHE A 88 -4.55 10.83 24.45
N PHE A 89 -3.27 11.03 24.12
CA PHE A 89 -2.19 10.11 24.48
C PHE A 89 -1.82 10.11 25.98
N ASP A 90 -2.24 11.14 26.73
CA ASP A 90 -2.02 11.19 28.18
C ASP A 90 -2.96 10.26 28.97
N GLN A 91 -4.03 9.77 28.34
CA GLN A 91 -4.95 8.79 28.93
C GLN A 91 -4.26 7.44 29.19
N ASP A 92 -4.56 6.84 30.33
CA ASP A 92 -3.92 5.60 30.78
C ASP A 92 -4.19 4.41 29.85
N TRP A 93 -5.45 4.26 29.40
CA TRP A 93 -5.84 3.22 28.45
C TRP A 93 -5.19 3.38 27.06
N VAL A 94 -4.80 4.61 26.70
CA VAL A 94 -4.11 4.88 25.44
C VAL A 94 -2.64 4.49 25.55
N LYS A 95 -1.95 4.91 26.62
CA LYS A 95 -0.52 4.61 26.86
C LYS A 95 -0.19 3.13 26.80
N HIS A 96 -1.11 2.30 27.30
CA HIS A 96 -0.97 0.85 27.38
C HIS A 96 -1.86 0.11 26.37
N GLY A 97 -2.34 0.79 25.32
CA GLY A 97 -3.18 0.20 24.29
C GLY A 97 -2.40 -0.44 23.13
N ASP A 98 -3.12 -1.08 22.21
CA ASP A 98 -2.58 -1.65 20.97
C ASP A 98 -3.12 -0.84 19.77
N PRO A 99 -2.27 -0.09 19.04
CA PRO A 99 -2.72 0.69 17.90
C PRO A 99 -3.06 -0.21 16.70
N GLU A 100 -4.16 0.09 16.01
CA GLU A 100 -4.67 -0.71 14.90
C GLU A 100 -5.09 0.18 13.72
N ILE A 101 -4.98 -0.37 12.50
CA ILE A 101 -5.42 0.27 11.25
C ILE A 101 -6.63 -0.47 10.71
N LEU A 102 -7.63 0.28 10.23
CA LEU A 102 -8.79 -0.30 9.54
C LEU A 102 -8.48 -0.62 8.07
N PHE A 103 -8.81 -1.84 7.67
CA PHE A 103 -8.83 -2.30 6.28
C PHE A 103 -10.23 -2.75 5.88
N ILE A 104 -10.53 -2.65 4.59
CA ILE A 104 -11.71 -3.25 3.97
C ILE A 104 -11.30 -4.35 2.99
N LYS A 105 -12.14 -5.37 2.87
CA LYS A 105 -12.14 -6.31 1.76
C LYS A 105 -13.25 -5.88 0.82
N ARG A 106 -12.88 -5.52 -0.41
CA ARG A 106 -13.81 -5.09 -1.44
C ARG A 106 -14.81 -6.20 -1.79
N ALA A 107 -16.08 -5.84 -1.96
CA ALA A 107 -17.12 -6.73 -2.44
C ALA A 107 -16.81 -7.21 -3.88
N ALA A 108 -17.27 -8.41 -4.23
CA ALA A 108 -17.13 -8.92 -5.58
C ALA A 108 -18.16 -8.24 -6.50
N ARG A 109 -17.68 -7.62 -7.59
CA ARG A 109 -18.50 -7.01 -8.64
C ARG A 109 -18.15 -7.62 -9.99
N VAL A 110 -19.15 -7.91 -10.80
CA VAL A 110 -18.92 -8.42 -12.17
C VAL A 110 -18.17 -7.36 -12.98
N GLY A 111 -17.01 -7.73 -13.52
CA GLY A 111 -16.16 -6.82 -14.30
C GLY A 111 -15.20 -5.95 -13.48
N ASP A 112 -15.27 -5.95 -12.15
CA ASP A 112 -14.25 -5.31 -11.31
C ASP A 112 -13.00 -6.20 -11.22
N LYS A 113 -11.84 -5.60 -11.51
CA LYS A 113 -10.53 -6.26 -11.50
C LYS A 113 -9.93 -6.34 -10.09
N TRP A 114 -10.60 -5.74 -9.10
CA TRP A 114 -10.14 -5.61 -7.70
C TRP A 114 -11.00 -6.40 -6.71
N ASN A 115 -11.77 -7.37 -7.22
CA ASN A 115 -12.66 -8.20 -6.41
C ASN A 115 -11.93 -8.87 -5.25
N GLY A 116 -12.39 -8.62 -4.02
CA GLY A 116 -11.84 -9.23 -2.82
C GLY A 116 -10.47 -8.69 -2.40
N HIS A 117 -9.96 -7.63 -3.03
CA HIS A 117 -8.71 -7.01 -2.61
C HIS A 117 -8.87 -6.29 -1.28
N VAL A 118 -7.81 -6.30 -0.49
CA VAL A 118 -7.67 -5.48 0.71
C VAL A 118 -7.38 -4.05 0.28
N ALA A 119 -8.12 -3.10 0.84
CA ALA A 119 -7.96 -1.67 0.61
C ALA A 119 -8.11 -0.88 1.92
N LEU A 120 -7.74 0.40 1.88
CA LEU A 120 -8.20 1.39 2.85
C LEU A 120 -9.57 1.90 2.38
N PRO A 121 -10.48 2.33 3.28
CA PRO A 121 -11.71 3.01 2.89
C PRO A 121 -11.39 4.22 2.02
N GLY A 122 -12.16 4.43 0.96
CA GLY A 122 -11.91 5.54 0.05
C GLY A 122 -12.43 5.35 -1.36
N GLY A 123 -12.53 6.46 -2.07
CA GLY A 123 -13.14 6.51 -3.38
C GLY A 123 -12.74 7.73 -4.18
N LYS A 124 -13.51 8.01 -5.22
CA LYS A 124 -13.22 9.09 -6.16
C LYS A 124 -13.68 10.41 -5.55
N ARG A 125 -12.91 11.48 -5.79
CA ARG A 125 -13.34 12.83 -5.44
C ARG A 125 -14.56 13.24 -6.27
N ASP A 126 -15.59 13.70 -5.57
CA ASP A 126 -16.80 14.24 -6.16
C ASP A 126 -16.69 15.76 -6.36
N PRO A 127 -17.42 16.33 -7.34
CA PRO A 127 -17.39 17.77 -7.60
C PRO A 127 -17.84 18.61 -6.39
N GLU A 128 -18.69 18.05 -5.52
CA GLU A 128 -19.18 18.70 -4.31
C GLU A 128 -18.16 18.68 -3.16
N ASP A 129 -17.13 17.84 -3.22
CA ASP A 129 -16.11 17.75 -2.16
C ASP A 129 -15.19 18.98 -2.19
N GLU A 130 -15.13 19.71 -1.07
CA GLU A 130 -14.30 20.93 -0.92
C GLU A 130 -12.82 20.65 -1.19
N ASN A 131 -12.31 19.54 -0.66
CA ASN A 131 -10.93 19.10 -0.84
C ASN A 131 -10.81 17.56 -0.75
N ASP A 132 -9.61 17.04 -1.02
CA ASP A 132 -9.36 15.60 -1.04
C ASP A 132 -9.44 14.95 0.35
N GLU A 133 -9.29 15.73 1.44
CA GLU A 133 -9.48 15.25 2.82
C GLU A 133 -10.97 15.00 3.11
N VAL A 134 -11.84 15.92 2.69
CA VAL A 134 -13.30 15.78 2.79
C VAL A 134 -13.79 14.54 2.03
N THR A 135 -13.23 14.27 0.85
CA THR A 135 -13.49 13.02 0.11
C THR A 135 -13.15 11.79 0.95
N ALA A 136 -11.98 11.74 1.60
CA ALA A 136 -11.59 10.59 2.42
C ALA A 136 -12.56 10.35 3.58
N ALA A 137 -13.00 11.42 4.24
CA ALA A 137 -13.97 11.37 5.33
C ALA A 137 -15.36 10.91 4.87
N ARG A 138 -15.85 11.46 3.75
CA ARG A 138 -17.13 11.07 3.16
C ARG A 138 -17.16 9.59 2.79
N GLU A 139 -16.15 9.12 2.06
CA GLU A 139 -16.05 7.73 1.62
C GLU A 139 -15.95 6.75 2.81
N ALA A 140 -15.22 7.10 3.87
CA ALA A 140 -15.19 6.30 5.09
C ALA A 140 -16.58 6.18 5.76
N LEU A 141 -17.37 7.26 5.77
CA LEU A 141 -18.73 7.24 6.30
C LEU A 141 -19.67 6.40 5.41
N GLU A 142 -19.53 6.48 4.09
CA GLU A 142 -20.36 5.75 3.13
C GLU A 142 -20.06 4.24 3.13
N GLU A 143 -18.77 3.86 3.03
CA GLU A 143 -18.35 2.46 2.86
C GLU A 143 -18.41 1.67 4.17
N VAL A 144 -18.00 2.27 5.30
CA VAL A 144 -17.87 1.57 6.59
C VAL A 144 -18.68 2.17 7.74
N GLY A 145 -19.32 3.33 7.54
CA GLY A 145 -20.17 3.96 8.56
C GLY A 145 -19.41 4.64 9.69
N ILE A 146 -18.10 4.88 9.54
CA ILE A 146 -17.28 5.52 10.57
C ILE A 146 -17.28 7.03 10.32
N ASP A 147 -17.77 7.79 11.29
CA ASP A 147 -17.69 9.25 11.26
C ASP A 147 -16.28 9.72 11.65
N LEU A 148 -15.65 10.47 10.73
CA LEU A 148 -14.32 11.06 10.88
C LEU A 148 -14.40 12.57 11.15
N SER A 149 -15.58 13.08 11.50
CA SER A 149 -15.77 14.45 11.98
C SER A 149 -14.95 14.73 13.24
N PHE A 150 -14.73 16.01 13.50
CA PHE A 150 -13.96 16.50 14.66
C PHE A 150 -14.52 16.01 16.02
N GLU A 151 -15.78 15.60 16.10
CA GLU A 151 -16.35 15.07 17.35
C GLU A 151 -15.82 13.68 17.69
N HIS A 152 -15.41 12.90 16.68
CA HIS A 152 -15.05 11.49 16.82
C HIS A 152 -13.57 11.21 16.51
N ALA A 153 -12.96 11.99 15.63
CA ALA A 153 -11.60 11.78 15.16
C ALA A 153 -10.74 13.05 15.20
N ILE A 154 -9.44 12.85 15.37
CA ILE A 154 -8.41 13.85 15.12
C ILE A 154 -7.91 13.65 13.68
N ALA A 155 -8.11 14.63 12.81
CA ALA A 155 -7.49 14.68 11.49
C ALA A 155 -6.01 15.05 11.63
N VAL A 156 -5.12 14.19 11.16
CA VAL A 156 -3.66 14.36 11.33
C VAL A 156 -3.04 15.09 10.16
N GLY A 157 -3.39 14.70 8.93
CA GLY A 157 -2.82 15.27 7.72
C GLY A 157 -2.70 14.24 6.61
N ASN A 158 -1.93 14.59 5.57
CA ASN A 158 -1.75 13.77 4.39
C ASN A 158 -0.51 12.86 4.48
N LEU A 159 -0.53 11.81 3.67
CA LEU A 159 0.65 11.01 3.29
C LEU A 159 1.05 11.34 1.85
N PRO A 160 2.21 10.87 1.35
CA PRO A 160 2.66 11.15 -0.01
C PRO A 160 1.60 10.83 -1.08
N GLN A 161 1.13 11.89 -1.74
CA GLN A 161 0.24 11.78 -2.91
C GLN A 161 1.01 11.22 -4.10
N ARG A 162 0.33 10.50 -4.98
CA ARG A 162 0.97 9.81 -6.12
C ARG A 162 0.06 9.73 -7.34
N ILE A 163 0.65 9.92 -8.51
CA ILE A 163 -0.09 9.73 -9.78
C ILE A 163 -0.21 8.24 -10.04
N VAL A 164 -1.40 7.69 -9.90
CA VAL A 164 -1.70 6.32 -10.31
C VAL A 164 -1.75 6.25 -11.83
N THR A 165 -1.04 5.29 -12.40
CA THR A 165 -0.93 5.03 -13.84
C THR A 165 -1.29 3.58 -14.14
N THR A 166 -1.52 3.28 -15.41
CA THR A 166 -1.60 1.90 -15.89
C THR A 166 -0.39 1.08 -15.45
N SER A 167 -0.53 -0.25 -15.37
CA SER A 167 0.46 -1.19 -14.76
C SER A 167 1.89 -1.20 -15.36
N TRP A 168 2.19 -0.31 -16.31
CA TRP A 168 3.54 -0.08 -16.82
C TRP A 168 3.88 1.41 -17.00
N GLY A 169 3.18 2.31 -16.31
CA GLY A 169 3.51 3.73 -16.23
C GLY A 169 3.41 4.49 -17.55
N LYS A 170 2.54 4.06 -18.48
CA LYS A 170 2.39 4.74 -19.78
C LYS A 170 1.27 5.77 -19.83
N VAL A 171 0.25 5.60 -18.98
CA VAL A 171 -0.97 6.41 -19.03
C VAL A 171 -1.38 6.71 -17.60
N PRO A 172 -1.42 7.97 -17.16
CA PRO A 172 -1.97 8.35 -15.86
C PRO A 172 -3.47 8.03 -15.81
N LEU A 173 -3.98 7.73 -14.62
CA LEU A 173 -5.36 7.31 -14.38
C LEU A 173 -6.04 8.17 -13.32
N MET A 174 -5.33 8.53 -12.25
CA MET A 174 -5.79 9.43 -11.20
C MET A 174 -4.63 9.85 -10.30
N VAL A 175 -4.82 10.86 -9.46
CA VAL A 175 -3.97 11.11 -8.29
C VAL A 175 -4.59 10.43 -7.08
N LEU A 176 -3.81 9.64 -6.35
CA LEU A 176 -4.21 9.05 -5.08
C LEU A 176 -3.77 9.96 -3.93
N CYS A 177 -4.73 10.31 -3.08
CA CYS A 177 -4.57 11.24 -1.95
C CYS A 177 -4.87 10.53 -0.61
N PRO A 178 -3.84 10.00 0.08
CA PRO A 178 -4.03 9.36 1.38
C PRO A 178 -4.05 10.37 2.55
N TYR A 179 -4.99 10.20 3.49
CA TYR A 179 -5.15 11.02 4.70
C TYR A 179 -5.24 10.16 5.96
N ILE A 180 -4.70 10.67 7.08
CA ILE A 180 -4.65 9.94 8.36
C ILE A 180 -5.66 10.54 9.34
N TYR A 181 -6.42 9.66 9.99
CA TYR A 181 -7.37 9.99 11.05
C TYR A 181 -7.13 9.11 12.28
N LEU A 182 -7.22 9.69 13.47
CA LEU A 182 -7.13 8.99 14.75
C LEU A 182 -8.47 9.05 15.49
N LEU A 183 -9.12 7.91 15.67
CA LEU A 183 -10.33 7.80 16.48
C LEU A 183 -10.02 8.03 17.96
N THR A 184 -10.85 8.84 18.61
CA THR A 184 -10.60 9.29 20.00
C THR A 184 -11.38 8.54 21.07
N SER A 185 -12.29 7.65 20.67
CA SER A 185 -13.11 6.84 21.58
C SER A 185 -12.45 5.49 21.88
N PRO A 186 -12.48 5.01 23.12
CA PRO A 186 -12.05 3.65 23.45
C PRO A 186 -13.09 2.59 23.05
N THR A 187 -14.32 3.00 22.74
CA THR A 187 -15.38 2.08 22.32
C THR A 187 -15.16 1.63 20.88
N TYR A 188 -15.44 0.36 20.61
CA TYR A 188 -15.46 -0.17 19.25
C TYR A 188 -16.42 0.66 18.37
N PRO A 189 -15.95 1.25 17.24
CA PRO A 189 -16.81 2.11 16.43
C PRO A 189 -17.91 1.28 15.78
N ALA A 190 -19.15 1.78 15.80
CA ALA A 190 -20.24 1.16 15.06
C ALA A 190 -19.90 1.17 13.56
N GLN A 191 -20.02 0.01 12.90
CA GLN A 191 -19.72 -0.13 11.48
C GLN A 191 -20.97 -0.50 10.71
N ARG A 192 -21.21 0.22 9.62
CA ARG A 192 -22.30 -0.03 8.67
C ARG A 192 -21.67 -0.23 7.30
N LEU A 193 -21.42 -1.49 6.95
CA LEU A 193 -20.73 -1.84 5.70
C LEU A 193 -21.67 -1.73 4.52
N GLN A 194 -21.27 -0.97 3.50
CA GLN A 194 -22.03 -0.85 2.26
C GLN A 194 -21.94 -2.16 1.45
N PRO A 195 -23.05 -2.88 1.22
CA PRO A 195 -23.00 -4.24 0.68
C PRO A 195 -22.46 -4.33 -0.75
N THR A 196 -22.66 -3.27 -1.53
CA THR A 196 -22.17 -3.22 -2.90
C THR A 196 -20.67 -2.99 -2.96
N GLU A 197 -20.02 -2.49 -1.90
CA GLU A 197 -18.61 -2.02 -1.94
C GLU A 197 -17.70 -2.79 -1.02
N VAL A 198 -18.20 -3.17 0.15
CA VAL A 198 -17.42 -3.75 1.22
C VAL A 198 -18.00 -5.11 1.63
N ALA A 199 -17.25 -6.18 1.39
CA ALA A 199 -17.59 -7.51 1.86
C ALA A 199 -17.31 -7.68 3.36
N SER A 200 -16.20 -7.11 3.83
CA SER A 200 -15.83 -7.13 5.25
C SER A 200 -14.85 -6.03 5.60
N SER A 201 -14.76 -5.68 6.87
CA SER A 201 -13.78 -4.75 7.41
C SER A 201 -12.99 -5.41 8.55
N HIS A 202 -11.75 -4.97 8.74
CA HIS A 202 -10.74 -5.66 9.53
C HIS A 202 -9.85 -4.66 10.25
N TRP A 203 -9.88 -4.66 11.59
CA TRP A 203 -8.92 -3.92 12.41
C TRP A 203 -7.66 -4.75 12.61
N VAL A 204 -6.52 -4.24 12.15
CA VAL A 204 -5.24 -4.97 12.18
C VAL A 204 -4.24 -4.23 13.07
N PRO A 205 -3.68 -4.87 14.10
CA PRO A 205 -2.65 -4.29 14.94
C PRO A 205 -1.42 -3.84 14.15
N VAL A 206 -0.91 -2.64 14.45
CA VAL A 206 0.28 -2.08 13.82
C VAL A 206 1.50 -2.99 14.04
N ARG A 207 1.64 -3.60 15.22
CA ARG A 207 2.69 -4.61 15.50
C ARG A 207 2.62 -5.83 14.56
N ALA A 208 1.44 -6.20 14.07
CA ALA A 208 1.29 -7.27 13.10
C ALA A 208 1.80 -6.83 11.73
N LEU A 209 1.49 -5.61 11.31
CA LEU A 209 1.99 -5.03 10.05
C LEU A 209 3.52 -4.87 10.03
N LEU A 210 4.12 -4.56 11.18
CA LEU A 210 5.57 -4.44 11.36
C LEU A 210 6.28 -5.80 11.44
N SER A 211 5.55 -6.91 11.64
CA SER A 211 6.16 -8.24 11.81
C SER A 211 6.80 -8.76 10.53
N PRO A 212 8.09 -9.15 10.56
CA PRO A 212 8.75 -9.83 9.43
C PRO A 212 8.09 -11.17 9.07
N HIS A 213 7.50 -11.86 10.05
CA HIS A 213 6.89 -13.19 9.85
C HIS A 213 5.59 -13.15 9.03
N LEU A 214 4.98 -11.98 8.91
CA LEU A 214 3.74 -11.79 8.12
C LEU A 214 4.02 -11.31 6.69
N ARG A 215 5.29 -11.16 6.32
CA ARG A 215 5.71 -10.85 4.95
C ARG A 215 5.50 -12.08 4.06
N THR A 216 4.83 -11.88 2.94
CA THR A 216 4.45 -12.93 1.99
C THR A 216 4.40 -12.35 0.58
N TYR A 217 3.90 -13.14 -0.38
CA TYR A 217 3.74 -12.74 -1.76
C TYR A 217 2.32 -12.91 -2.24
N GLU A 218 1.92 -12.06 -3.19
CA GLU A 218 0.71 -12.23 -3.99
C GLU A 218 1.08 -12.49 -5.45
N TYR A 219 0.39 -13.41 -6.10
CA TYR A 219 0.68 -13.85 -7.47
C TYR A 219 -0.36 -13.31 -8.45
N ALA A 220 -0.02 -12.23 -9.16
CA ALA A 220 -0.92 -11.66 -10.15
C ALA A 220 -0.53 -12.05 -11.58
N ASP A 221 -1.55 -12.33 -12.41
CA ASP A 221 -1.36 -12.53 -13.83
C ASP A 221 -1.23 -11.17 -14.54
N VAL A 222 -0.05 -10.94 -15.13
CA VAL A 222 0.26 -9.73 -15.89
C VAL A 222 0.15 -9.94 -17.41
N SER A 223 -0.15 -11.15 -17.88
CA SER A 223 -0.16 -11.53 -19.30
C SER A 223 -1.23 -10.79 -20.10
N ALA A 224 -2.46 -10.72 -19.58
CA ALA A 224 -3.58 -10.00 -20.21
C ALA A 224 -3.25 -8.52 -20.41
N ARG A 225 -2.52 -7.96 -19.44
CA ARG A 225 -2.13 -6.56 -19.44
C ARG A 225 -0.95 -6.33 -20.43
N LEU A 226 -0.04 -7.30 -20.59
CA LEU A 226 1.12 -7.21 -21.51
C LEU A 226 0.69 -7.40 -22.98
N ALA A 227 -0.34 -8.23 -23.21
CA ALA A 227 -0.90 -8.46 -24.54
C ALA A 227 -1.61 -7.23 -25.13
N LYS A 228 -1.92 -6.19 -24.32
CA LYS A 228 -2.76 -5.03 -24.66
C LYS A 228 -4.14 -5.40 -25.28
N SER A 229 -4.55 -6.66 -25.20
CA SER A 229 -5.84 -7.16 -25.65
C SER A 229 -6.32 -8.25 -24.69
N GLU A 230 -7.62 -8.24 -24.34
CA GLU A 230 -8.19 -9.22 -23.41
C GLU A 230 -8.47 -10.57 -24.07
N LEU A 231 -8.50 -10.59 -25.41
CA LEU A 231 -8.75 -11.75 -26.27
C LEU A 231 -7.57 -11.94 -27.25
N GLY A 232 -7.09 -13.17 -27.39
CA GLY A 232 -6.15 -13.55 -28.46
C GLY A 232 -5.05 -14.54 -28.06
N ILE A 233 -4.52 -15.24 -29.07
CA ILE A 233 -3.42 -16.21 -28.97
C ILE A 233 -2.18 -15.61 -28.28
N LYS A 234 -1.96 -14.29 -28.44
CA LYS A 234 -0.87 -13.57 -27.78
C LYS A 234 -0.97 -13.59 -26.25
N ARG A 235 -2.18 -13.51 -25.67
CA ARG A 235 -2.38 -13.62 -24.23
C ARG A 235 -2.03 -15.02 -23.74
N TRP A 236 -2.59 -16.04 -24.38
CA TRP A 236 -2.31 -17.44 -24.02
C TRP A 236 -0.81 -17.76 -24.13
N PHE A 237 -0.16 -17.32 -25.21
CA PHE A 237 1.27 -17.46 -25.41
C PHE A 237 2.08 -16.73 -24.31
N LEU A 238 1.75 -15.48 -24.01
CA LEU A 238 2.45 -14.72 -22.96
C LEU A 238 2.17 -15.28 -21.56
N GLN A 239 0.98 -15.80 -21.31
CA GLN A 239 0.60 -16.44 -20.05
C GLN A 239 1.39 -17.73 -19.85
N ALA A 240 1.44 -18.60 -20.87
CA ALA A 240 2.23 -19.83 -20.87
C ALA A 240 3.74 -19.54 -20.74
N MET A 241 4.22 -18.45 -21.36
CA MET A 241 5.65 -18.11 -21.34
C MET A 241 6.10 -17.35 -20.08
N LEU A 242 5.31 -16.41 -19.55
CA LEU A 242 5.75 -15.56 -18.45
C LEU A 242 5.27 -16.05 -17.08
N SER A 243 4.20 -16.85 -17.03
CA SER A 243 3.54 -17.25 -15.79
C SER A 243 3.09 -16.04 -14.95
N LYS A 244 2.77 -16.26 -13.67
CA LYS A 244 2.38 -15.23 -12.71
C LYS A 244 3.58 -14.42 -12.23
N MET A 245 3.34 -13.12 -12.00
CA MET A 245 4.28 -12.21 -11.37
C MET A 245 3.99 -12.16 -9.86
N MET A 246 5.05 -12.19 -9.06
CA MET A 246 5.02 -12.15 -7.61
C MET A 246 5.17 -10.72 -7.12
N PHE A 247 4.32 -10.30 -6.20
CA PHE A 247 4.30 -9.00 -5.54
C PHE A 247 4.56 -9.16 -4.05
N ALA A 248 5.26 -8.19 -3.45
CA ALA A 248 5.34 -8.11 -2.00
C ALA A 248 3.92 -7.95 -1.41
N ALA A 249 3.66 -8.68 -0.34
CA ALA A 249 2.41 -8.64 0.38
C ALA A 249 2.63 -8.80 1.89
N ILE A 250 1.69 -8.30 2.69
CA ILE A 250 1.60 -8.56 4.13
C ILE A 250 0.34 -9.38 4.37
N ARG A 251 0.48 -10.52 5.04
CA ARG A 251 -0.65 -11.30 5.54
C ARG A 251 -1.26 -10.57 6.72
N LEU A 252 -2.49 -10.12 6.57
CA LEU A 252 -3.21 -9.43 7.64
C LEU A 252 -3.68 -10.44 8.70
N VAL A 253 -3.47 -10.08 9.96
CA VAL A 253 -3.98 -10.80 11.13
C VAL A 253 -4.88 -9.83 11.89
N PRO A 254 -6.19 -9.80 11.59
CA PRO A 254 -7.09 -8.86 12.23
C PRO A 254 -7.40 -9.27 13.67
N ALA A 255 -7.43 -8.28 14.57
CA ALA A 255 -7.92 -8.47 15.93
C ALA A 255 -9.45 -8.53 15.97
N ASN A 256 -10.11 -7.70 15.15
CA ASN A 256 -11.55 -7.72 14.97
C ASN A 256 -11.91 -7.66 13.49
N SER A 257 -12.98 -8.37 13.12
CA SER A 257 -13.50 -8.39 11.76
C SER A 257 -15.02 -8.22 11.78
N THR A 258 -15.52 -7.34 10.93
CA THR A 258 -16.96 -7.16 10.69
C THR A 258 -17.24 -7.63 9.27
N HIS A 259 -18.26 -8.46 9.08
CA HIS A 259 -18.64 -8.95 7.76
C HIS A 259 -20.00 -8.38 7.35
N CYS A 260 -20.14 -8.04 6.06
CA CYS A 260 -21.40 -7.58 5.52
C CYS A 260 -22.30 -8.81 5.28
N ALA A 261 -23.31 -9.00 6.12
CA ALA A 261 -24.20 -10.17 6.03
C ALA A 261 -25.15 -10.13 4.81
N THR A 262 -25.34 -8.95 4.22
CA THR A 262 -26.31 -8.71 3.15
C THR A 262 -25.73 -8.88 1.74
N ILE A 263 -24.47 -9.29 1.60
CA ILE A 263 -23.90 -9.61 0.28
C ILE A 263 -24.43 -10.98 -0.20
N PRO A 264 -24.68 -11.17 -1.51
CA PRO A 264 -25.20 -12.44 -2.04
C PRO A 264 -24.37 -13.67 -1.64
N ASP A 265 -23.05 -13.54 -1.64
CA ASP A 265 -22.12 -14.65 -1.37
C ASP A 265 -21.76 -14.82 0.12
N PHE A 266 -22.56 -14.25 1.05
CA PHE A 266 -22.23 -14.28 2.48
C PHE A 266 -22.35 -15.69 3.08
N ILE A 267 -23.46 -16.37 2.74
CA ILE A 267 -23.73 -17.75 3.11
C ILE A 267 -23.37 -18.61 1.89
N PRO A 268 -22.46 -19.59 2.01
CA PRO A 268 -22.20 -20.52 0.91
C PRO A 268 -23.48 -21.31 0.61
N ASP A 269 -23.94 -21.30 -0.65
CA ASP A 269 -25.02 -22.17 -1.09
C ASP A 269 -24.56 -23.64 -0.94
N GLY A 270 -25.34 -24.44 -0.22
CA GLY A 270 -25.00 -25.81 0.18
C GLY A 270 -24.92 -26.87 -0.93
N ASP A 271 -24.78 -26.47 -2.19
CA ASP A 271 -24.76 -27.38 -3.35
C ASP A 271 -23.39 -28.04 -3.60
N ALA A 272 -22.50 -28.07 -2.61
CA ALA A 272 -21.24 -28.81 -2.63
C ALA A 272 -21.40 -30.31 -2.25
N LEU A 273 -22.56 -30.93 -2.53
CA LEU A 273 -22.86 -32.33 -2.18
C LEU A 273 -22.71 -33.31 -3.36
N ALA A 274 -21.97 -32.93 -4.40
CA ALA A 274 -21.72 -33.76 -5.58
C ALA A 274 -20.22 -33.96 -5.94
N GLU A 275 -19.28 -33.76 -5.00
CA GLU A 275 -17.83 -33.83 -5.30
C GLU A 275 -17.06 -35.01 -4.67
N GLY A 276 -17.73 -36.02 -4.08
CA GLY A 276 -17.09 -37.06 -3.27
C GLY A 276 -16.12 -38.06 -3.94
N ILE A 277 -15.91 -38.03 -5.26
CA ILE A 277 -14.97 -38.96 -5.96
C ILE A 277 -13.95 -38.21 -6.81
N VAL A 278 -14.36 -37.11 -7.46
CA VAL A 278 -13.47 -36.30 -8.31
C VAL A 278 -12.50 -35.49 -7.46
N GLU A 279 -12.92 -35.05 -6.27
CA GLU A 279 -12.10 -34.26 -5.36
C GLU A 279 -11.00 -35.12 -4.73
N THR A 280 -11.31 -36.36 -4.33
CA THR A 280 -10.33 -37.35 -3.82
C THR A 280 -9.23 -37.66 -4.84
N ILE A 281 -9.57 -37.73 -6.13
CA ILE A 281 -8.59 -37.94 -7.22
C ILE A 281 -7.79 -36.66 -7.49
N LYS A 282 -8.41 -35.48 -7.42
CA LYS A 282 -7.73 -34.19 -7.53
C LYS A 282 -6.79 -33.90 -6.36
N GLU A 283 -7.13 -34.35 -5.15
CA GLU A 283 -6.28 -34.25 -3.96
C GLU A 283 -5.10 -35.24 -4.00
N ALA A 284 -5.27 -36.40 -4.65
CA ALA A 284 -4.17 -37.34 -4.86
C ALA A 284 -3.17 -36.85 -5.93
N LEU A 285 -3.64 -36.07 -6.92
CA LEU A 285 -2.81 -35.49 -7.99
C LEU A 285 -2.27 -34.10 -7.68
N GLY A 286 -3.01 -33.31 -6.90
CA GLY A 286 -2.59 -31.99 -6.41
C GLY A 286 -1.82 -32.17 -5.13
N GLY A 287 -0.51 -31.87 -5.14
CA GLY A 287 0.35 -31.93 -3.96
C GLY A 287 -0.15 -31.11 -2.76
N PRO A 288 0.65 -30.95 -1.69
CA PRO A 288 0.22 -30.43 -0.38
C PRO A 288 -0.51 -29.06 -0.35
N GLU A 289 -0.57 -28.34 -1.47
CA GLU A 289 -1.40 -27.14 -1.66
C GLU A 289 -2.90 -27.42 -1.85
N ALA A 290 -3.31 -28.62 -2.27
CA ALA A 290 -4.74 -28.98 -2.45
C ALA A 290 -5.49 -29.04 -1.11
N ARG A 291 -4.79 -29.38 -0.02
CA ARG A 291 -5.32 -29.55 1.33
C ARG A 291 -5.75 -28.24 2.03
N TYR A 292 -5.60 -27.09 1.37
CA TYR A 292 -5.88 -25.76 1.92
C TYR A 292 -7.15 -25.09 1.36
N LYS A 293 -7.91 -25.76 0.48
CA LYS A 293 -9.09 -25.17 -0.17
C LYS A 293 -10.28 -24.88 0.75
N ASP A 294 -10.37 -25.53 1.91
CA ASP A 294 -11.47 -25.30 2.88
C ASP A 294 -11.34 -24.01 3.71
N ARG A 295 -10.22 -23.28 3.60
CA ARG A 295 -10.05 -22.01 4.32
C ARG A 295 -10.29 -20.83 3.39
N LYS A 296 -11.17 -19.91 3.79
CA LYS A 296 -11.34 -18.59 3.14
C LYS A 296 -9.95 -18.02 2.82
N PRO A 297 -9.72 -17.51 1.59
CA PRO A 297 -8.39 -17.09 1.17
C PRO A 297 -7.85 -16.02 2.15
N PRO A 298 -6.54 -16.05 2.45
CA PRO A 298 -5.95 -15.14 3.41
C PRO A 298 -6.13 -13.69 2.97
N LEU A 299 -6.29 -12.80 3.94
CA LEU A 299 -6.30 -11.35 3.70
C LEU A 299 -4.86 -10.91 3.43
N LEU A 300 -4.60 -10.50 2.19
CA LEU A 300 -3.30 -10.05 1.75
C LEU A 300 -3.35 -8.57 1.43
N LEU A 301 -2.53 -7.79 2.12
CA LEU A 301 -2.27 -6.39 1.82
C LEU A 301 -1.14 -6.30 0.80
N TRP A 302 -1.43 -5.84 -0.41
CA TRP A 302 -0.46 -5.73 -1.50
C TRP A 302 -0.81 -4.56 -2.44
N GLY A 303 0.06 -4.29 -3.40
CA GLY A 303 -0.16 -3.27 -4.42
C GLY A 303 -0.19 -1.84 -3.87
N LEU A 304 -1.13 -1.03 -4.35
CA LEU A 304 -1.22 0.41 -4.04
C LEU A 304 -1.48 0.68 -2.56
N THR A 305 -2.37 -0.10 -1.94
CA THR A 305 -2.69 0.03 -0.51
C THR A 305 -1.47 -0.31 0.36
N LEU A 306 -0.72 -1.35 -0.01
CA LEU A 306 0.53 -1.67 0.68
C LEU A 306 1.55 -0.53 0.54
N GLY A 307 1.61 0.13 -0.61
CA GLY A 307 2.45 1.32 -0.81
C GLY A 307 2.11 2.45 0.17
N VAL A 308 0.83 2.82 0.26
CA VAL A 308 0.36 3.85 1.21
C VAL A 308 0.67 3.47 2.66
N VAL A 309 0.36 2.24 3.06
CA VAL A 309 0.60 1.77 4.43
C VAL A 309 2.09 1.70 4.73
N SER A 310 2.92 1.29 3.78
CA SER A 310 4.39 1.23 3.98
C SER A 310 4.98 2.62 4.20
N ASP A 311 4.49 3.65 3.50
CA ASP A 311 4.94 5.03 3.71
C ASP A 311 4.58 5.55 5.12
N PHE A 312 3.52 5.02 5.75
CA PHE A 312 3.21 5.29 7.16
C PHE A 312 4.07 4.44 8.12
N LEU A 313 4.19 3.14 7.86
CA LEU A 313 4.96 2.21 8.72
C LEU A 313 6.45 2.54 8.78
N GLU A 314 7.01 3.19 7.76
CA GLU A 314 8.40 3.61 7.74
C GLU A 314 8.72 4.64 8.85
N HIS A 315 7.72 5.41 9.30
CA HIS A 315 7.87 6.34 10.42
C HIS A 315 7.86 5.64 11.78
N LEU A 316 7.51 4.35 11.85
CA LEU A 316 7.42 3.60 13.10
C LEU A 316 8.62 2.67 13.28
N PRO A 317 9.10 2.47 14.52
CA PRO A 317 10.14 1.50 14.80
C PRO A 317 9.65 0.10 14.41
N PRO A 318 10.50 -0.76 13.81
CA PRO A 318 11.96 -0.63 13.70
C PRO A 318 12.46 0.07 12.42
N HIS A 319 11.64 0.86 11.71
CA HIS A 319 12.01 1.57 10.48
C HIS A 319 12.57 0.64 9.38
N ASN A 320 12.08 -0.61 9.34
CA ASN A 320 12.55 -1.64 8.41
C ASN A 320 11.50 -2.02 7.36
N ALA A 321 10.44 -1.22 7.21
CA ALA A 321 9.32 -1.58 6.35
C ALA A 321 9.79 -1.77 4.89
N LEU A 322 10.81 -1.01 4.48
CA LEU A 322 11.48 -1.11 3.18
C LEU A 322 12.48 -2.26 3.06
N GLU A 323 13.21 -2.60 4.12
CA GLU A 323 14.16 -3.72 4.08
C GLU A 323 13.44 -5.05 3.88
N LEU A 324 12.23 -5.14 4.42
CA LEU A 324 11.31 -6.25 4.25
C LEU A 324 10.59 -6.23 2.89
N TRP A 325 10.81 -5.21 2.06
CA TRP A 325 10.22 -5.11 0.74
C TRP A 325 10.98 -5.94 -0.29
N THR A 326 10.23 -6.76 -1.02
CA THR A 326 10.79 -7.58 -2.10
C THR A 326 10.41 -7.03 -3.47
N TYR A 327 11.43 -6.85 -4.32
CA TYR A 327 11.23 -6.46 -5.71
C TYR A 327 10.33 -7.47 -6.46
N PRO A 328 9.34 -6.99 -7.22
CA PRO A 328 8.48 -7.87 -8.00
C PRO A 328 9.23 -8.70 -9.04
N THR A 329 8.92 -10.00 -9.15
CA THR A 329 9.61 -10.91 -10.08
C THR A 329 8.66 -11.97 -10.64
N PHE A 330 9.09 -12.76 -11.63
CA PHE A 330 8.26 -13.84 -12.19
C PHE A 330 8.52 -15.16 -11.48
N THR A 331 7.52 -16.04 -11.52
CA THR A 331 7.62 -17.42 -10.98
C THR A 331 8.57 -18.30 -11.79
N ASN A 332 8.65 -18.09 -13.10
CA ASN A 332 9.55 -18.84 -13.97
C ASN A 332 11.02 -18.57 -13.64
N TRP A 333 11.79 -19.63 -13.38
CA TRP A 333 13.17 -19.54 -12.88
C TRP A 333 14.12 -18.81 -13.83
N ASP A 334 13.99 -19.03 -15.14
CA ASP A 334 14.80 -18.37 -16.16
C ASP A 334 14.50 -16.87 -16.25
N VAL A 335 13.23 -16.47 -16.28
CA VAL A 335 12.83 -15.06 -16.27
C VAL A 335 13.30 -14.40 -14.97
N ARG A 336 13.16 -15.09 -13.83
CA ARG A 336 13.64 -14.63 -12.52
C ARG A 336 15.16 -14.45 -12.50
N PHE A 337 15.91 -15.37 -13.10
CA PHE A 337 17.37 -15.28 -13.21
C PHE A 337 17.80 -14.11 -14.09
N VAL A 338 17.20 -13.96 -15.28
CA VAL A 338 17.50 -12.84 -16.19
C VAL A 338 17.15 -11.50 -15.54
N MET A 339 16.01 -11.43 -14.84
CA MET A 339 15.65 -10.26 -14.03
C MET A 339 16.66 -10.01 -12.92
N TRP A 340 17.09 -11.04 -12.20
CA TRP A 340 18.06 -10.91 -11.12
C TRP A 340 19.38 -10.34 -11.64
N ALA A 341 19.88 -10.85 -12.78
CA ALA A 341 21.12 -10.41 -13.40
C ALA A 341 21.05 -8.96 -13.89
N ILE A 342 20.01 -8.61 -14.68
CA ILE A 342 19.85 -7.26 -15.25
C ILE A 342 19.60 -6.21 -14.15
N SER A 343 18.86 -6.58 -13.10
CA SER A 343 18.55 -5.67 -11.99
C SER A 343 19.58 -5.69 -10.86
N TYR A 344 20.63 -6.50 -10.93
CA TYR A 344 21.60 -6.66 -9.83
C TYR A 344 22.24 -5.34 -9.40
N ARG A 345 22.82 -4.60 -10.37
CA ARG A 345 23.47 -3.30 -10.09
C ARG A 345 22.49 -2.27 -9.54
N PHE A 346 21.29 -2.20 -10.14
CA PHE A 346 20.24 -1.30 -9.70
C PHE A 346 19.84 -1.58 -8.25
N ARG A 347 19.55 -2.83 -7.90
CA ARG A 347 19.16 -3.19 -6.53
C ARG A 347 20.28 -2.95 -5.52
N LYS A 348 21.54 -3.23 -5.90
CA LYS A 348 22.69 -2.97 -5.02
C LYS A 348 22.90 -1.47 -4.76
N GLN A 349 22.74 -0.62 -5.78
CA GLN A 349 22.80 0.83 -5.62
C GLN A 349 21.67 1.35 -4.73
N ARG A 350 20.44 0.89 -4.94
CA ARG A 350 19.28 1.29 -4.12
C ARG A 350 19.41 0.86 -2.65
N ALA A 351 19.90 -0.34 -2.39
CA ALA A 351 20.13 -0.80 -1.02
C ALA A 351 21.17 0.09 -0.28
N LEU A 352 22.21 0.53 -0.97
CA LEU A 352 23.23 1.43 -0.41
C LEU A 352 22.69 2.84 -0.16
N GLU A 353 21.87 3.38 -1.08
CA GLU A 353 21.22 4.68 -0.89
C GLU A 353 20.34 4.67 0.38
N MET A 354 19.56 3.61 0.60
CA MET A 354 18.69 3.49 1.77
C MET A 354 19.49 3.37 3.08
N SER A 355 20.52 2.53 3.14
CA SER A 355 21.33 2.38 4.36
C SER A 355 22.04 3.67 4.78
N THR A 356 22.43 4.48 3.79
CA THR A 356 23.10 5.77 4.02
C THR A 356 22.10 6.81 4.55
N SER A 357 20.86 6.83 4.05
CA SER A 357 19.80 7.73 4.51
C SER A 357 19.30 7.40 5.92
N THR A 358 19.12 6.12 6.26
CA THR A 358 18.72 5.71 7.62
C THR A 358 19.74 6.17 8.68
N SER A 359 21.04 6.15 8.34
CA SER A 359 22.12 6.58 9.24
C SER A 359 22.13 8.10 9.50
N SER A 360 21.69 8.92 8.54
CA SER A 360 21.60 10.38 8.70
C SER A 360 20.44 10.83 9.59
N VAL A 361 19.35 10.07 9.66
CA VAL A 361 18.20 10.38 10.53
C VAL A 361 18.54 10.08 12.00
N SER A 362 19.36 9.05 12.26
CA SER A 362 19.82 8.73 13.61
C SER A 362 20.82 9.74 14.19
N SER A 363 21.45 10.57 13.36
CA SER A 363 22.48 11.54 13.77
C SER A 363 21.96 12.99 13.88
N SER A 364 20.75 13.28 13.42
CA SER A 364 20.13 14.62 13.54
C SER A 364 19.32 14.84 14.83
N ALA A 365 19.26 13.86 15.75
CA ALA A 365 18.55 14.00 17.02
C ALA A 365 19.34 14.77 18.11
N THR A 366 20.57 15.20 17.83
CA THR A 366 21.39 16.00 18.77
C THR A 366 22.32 16.94 18.01
N SER A 367 21.87 18.16 17.73
CA SER A 367 22.66 19.39 17.93
C SER A 367 21.96 20.61 17.34
N GLU A 368 22.13 21.71 18.07
CA GLU A 368 21.65 23.08 17.88
C GLU A 368 22.02 23.70 16.52
N GLY A 369 21.38 24.85 16.25
CA GLY A 369 21.31 25.49 14.94
C GLY A 369 22.63 25.92 14.32
N VAL A 370 22.60 26.05 12.99
CA VAL A 370 23.69 26.53 12.14
C VAL A 370 23.01 27.41 11.07
N GLN A 371 22.87 28.72 11.28
CA GLN A 371 23.81 29.80 10.90
C GLN A 371 24.43 29.63 9.51
N ASP A 372 23.89 30.43 8.57
CA ASP A 372 24.42 30.71 7.24
C ASP A 372 25.90 31.11 7.27
N PHE A 373 26.70 30.52 6.38
CA PHE A 373 27.98 31.08 5.94
C PHE A 373 28.08 31.06 4.40
N PRO A 374 28.40 32.18 3.74
CA PRO A 374 28.46 32.27 2.28
C PRO A 374 29.87 32.00 1.73
N GLY A 375 29.93 31.37 0.56
CA GLY A 375 31.05 31.49 -0.38
C GLY A 375 31.87 30.22 -0.63
N ILE A 376 31.72 29.65 -1.83
CA ILE A 376 32.77 29.51 -2.87
C ILE A 376 32.06 28.95 -4.11
N GLY A 377 32.23 29.67 -5.23
CA GLY A 377 31.48 29.48 -6.45
C GLY A 377 31.76 28.17 -7.20
N SER A 378 30.71 27.64 -7.80
CA SER A 378 30.79 27.02 -9.12
C SER A 378 29.54 27.45 -9.88
N GLU A 379 29.67 28.52 -10.65
CA GLU A 379 28.72 28.87 -11.69
C GLU A 379 28.73 27.76 -12.75
N ALA A 380 27.60 27.07 -12.88
CA ALA A 380 27.20 26.44 -14.13
C ALA A 380 25.68 26.48 -14.20
N VAL A 381 25.18 27.48 -14.92
CA VAL A 381 23.78 27.67 -15.32
C VAL A 381 23.25 26.37 -15.95
N GLY A 382 22.11 25.87 -15.44
CA GLY A 382 21.47 24.67 -15.98
C GLY A 382 20.04 24.46 -15.48
N ALA A 383 19.11 25.27 -16.00
CA ALA A 383 17.65 25.09 -16.08
C ALA A 383 16.86 24.74 -14.79
N LEU A 384 15.83 25.55 -14.54
CA LEU A 384 14.69 25.21 -13.67
C LEU A 384 14.08 23.86 -14.10
N TYR A 385 14.48 22.77 -13.46
CA TYR A 385 13.80 21.49 -13.59
C TYR A 385 12.55 21.53 -12.71
N GLU A 386 11.40 21.68 -13.36
CA GLU A 386 10.08 21.49 -12.77
C GLU A 386 10.04 20.12 -12.07
N GLU A 387 9.86 20.11 -10.74
CA GLU A 387 9.75 18.90 -9.93
C GLU A 387 8.49 18.12 -10.34
N LYS A 388 8.65 17.01 -11.05
CA LYS A 388 7.53 16.18 -11.50
C LYS A 388 7.11 15.21 -10.40
N PRO A 389 5.83 15.09 -10.05
CA PRO A 389 5.37 14.22 -8.96
C PRO A 389 5.66 12.74 -9.19
N GLY A 390 5.82 11.98 -8.10
CA GLY A 390 6.00 10.53 -8.15
C GLY A 390 4.76 9.85 -8.73
N GLU A 391 4.94 9.02 -9.75
CA GLU A 391 3.85 8.22 -10.32
C GLU A 391 3.94 6.78 -9.77
N VAL A 392 2.81 6.09 -9.56
CA VAL A 392 2.71 4.68 -9.19
C VAL A 392 1.79 3.92 -10.13
N GLY A 393 1.97 2.63 -10.30
CA GLY A 393 1.05 1.82 -11.09
C GLY A 393 -0.03 1.22 -10.23
N ILE A 394 -1.23 1.04 -10.79
CA ILE A 394 -2.41 0.48 -10.11
C ILE A 394 -2.12 -0.78 -9.25
N ALA A 395 -1.27 -1.71 -9.69
CA ALA A 395 -0.95 -2.92 -8.90
C ALA A 395 0.33 -2.78 -8.03
N GLY A 396 0.72 -1.56 -7.68
CA GLY A 396 2.10 -1.25 -7.24
C GLY A 396 3.12 -1.37 -8.37
N LEU A 397 2.62 -1.48 -9.61
CA LEU A 397 3.35 -1.78 -10.84
C LEU A 397 3.56 -0.52 -11.70
N GLY A 398 4.40 0.38 -11.22
CA GLY A 398 4.75 1.69 -11.79
C GLY A 398 5.09 2.62 -10.63
N VAL A 399 5.82 3.73 -10.74
CA VAL A 399 6.40 4.45 -11.88
C VAL A 399 7.58 5.29 -11.37
N GLY A 400 8.25 5.97 -12.31
CA GLY A 400 8.91 7.26 -12.09
C GLY A 400 10.10 7.44 -13.04
N ARG A 401 10.00 8.41 -13.95
CA ARG A 401 11.17 9.07 -14.56
C ARG A 401 11.19 10.47 -13.97
N GLY A 402 12.17 10.74 -13.11
CA GLY A 402 12.67 12.09 -12.90
C GLY A 402 12.13 12.79 -11.67
N TRP A 403 12.64 12.40 -10.51
CA TRP A 403 13.01 13.38 -9.49
C TRP A 403 14.47 13.77 -9.71
N GLY A 404 14.79 15.07 -9.63
CA GLY A 404 16.18 15.50 -9.52
C GLY A 404 16.82 14.90 -8.25
N GLN A 405 18.16 14.76 -8.22
CA GLN A 405 18.87 14.16 -7.08
C GLN A 405 18.52 14.82 -5.72
N THR A 406 18.22 16.12 -5.72
CA THR A 406 17.87 16.93 -4.54
C THR A 406 16.47 16.66 -4.00
N GLY A 407 15.45 16.62 -4.86
CA GLY A 407 14.11 16.18 -4.47
C GLY A 407 14.15 14.75 -3.92
N ARG A 408 14.89 13.84 -4.59
CA ARG A 408 15.00 12.43 -4.19
C ARG A 408 15.48 12.24 -2.75
N ALA A 409 16.52 12.98 -2.35
CA ALA A 409 17.02 12.94 -0.98
C ALA A 409 15.95 13.42 0.03
N LYS A 410 15.18 14.45 -0.33
CA LYS A 410 14.12 15.03 0.52
C LYS A 410 12.90 14.10 0.69
N MET A 411 12.55 13.28 -0.30
CA MET A 411 11.45 12.31 -0.20
C MET A 411 11.86 11.03 0.54
N VAL A 412 13.09 10.55 0.32
CA VAL A 412 13.66 9.42 1.08
C VAL A 412 13.84 9.80 2.55
N ALA A 413 14.31 11.02 2.82
CA ALA A 413 14.36 11.58 4.18
C ALA A 413 12.97 11.83 4.81
N ARG A 414 11.89 11.79 4.02
CA ARG A 414 10.50 11.95 4.47
C ARG A 414 9.67 10.65 4.35
N GLY A 415 10.29 9.47 4.30
CA GLY A 415 9.55 8.19 4.40
C GLY A 415 8.75 7.74 3.17
N ALA A 416 8.89 8.39 2.00
CA ALA A 416 8.21 8.00 0.75
C ALA A 416 9.00 6.96 -0.07
N ALA A 417 9.52 5.95 0.60
CA ALA A 417 10.66 5.20 0.10
C ALA A 417 10.32 4.00 -0.79
N VAL A 418 9.10 3.45 -0.73
CA VAL A 418 8.67 2.37 -1.63
C VAL A 418 8.62 2.85 -3.08
N ASN A 419 8.18 4.09 -3.31
CA ASN A 419 8.17 4.71 -4.62
C ASN A 419 9.59 4.90 -5.16
N SER A 420 10.51 5.37 -4.30
CA SER A 420 11.93 5.50 -4.65
C SER A 420 12.58 4.16 -5.03
N LEU A 421 12.21 3.09 -4.32
CA LEU A 421 12.75 1.75 -4.50
C LEU A 421 12.37 1.15 -5.87
N LEU A 422 11.13 1.38 -6.33
CA LEU A 422 10.60 0.89 -7.60
C LEU A 422 10.87 1.83 -8.80
N GLU A 423 11.29 3.07 -8.55
CA GLU A 423 11.62 4.06 -9.58
C GLU A 423 12.74 3.55 -10.50
N GLY A 424 12.43 3.32 -11.78
CA GLY A 424 13.39 2.82 -12.77
C GLY A 424 13.53 1.29 -12.83
N TYR A 425 12.85 0.54 -11.96
CA TYR A 425 12.88 -0.93 -11.96
C TYR A 425 12.12 -1.54 -13.15
N TYR A 426 10.90 -1.07 -13.45
CA TYR A 426 10.06 -1.65 -14.50
C TYR A 426 10.59 -1.55 -15.94
N PRO A 427 11.35 -0.52 -16.34
CA PRO A 427 12.14 -0.56 -17.56
C PRO A 427 13.09 -1.77 -17.64
N LEU A 428 13.74 -2.14 -16.53
CA LEU A 428 14.60 -3.33 -16.45
C LEU A 428 13.78 -4.61 -16.56
N VAL A 429 12.62 -4.68 -15.91
CA VAL A 429 11.68 -5.81 -16.04
C VAL A 429 11.32 -6.05 -17.51
N ARG A 430 11.00 -5.00 -18.27
CA ARG A 430 10.67 -5.12 -19.70
C ARG A 430 11.82 -5.68 -20.53
N LYS A 431 13.05 -5.20 -20.28
CA LYS A 431 14.25 -5.71 -20.94
C LYS A 431 14.50 -7.18 -20.59
N ALA A 432 14.33 -7.55 -19.33
CA ALA A 432 14.51 -8.92 -18.86
C ALA A 432 13.48 -9.89 -19.46
N VAL A 433 12.21 -9.48 -19.50
CA VAL A 433 11.14 -10.25 -20.15
C VAL A 433 11.43 -10.45 -21.64
N ALA A 434 11.84 -9.39 -22.35
CA ALA A 434 12.18 -9.49 -23.77
C ALA A 434 13.40 -10.41 -23.99
N ALA A 435 14.45 -10.28 -23.18
CA ALA A 435 15.64 -11.12 -23.27
C ALA A 435 15.32 -12.60 -22.99
N ALA A 436 14.51 -12.89 -21.97
CA ALA A 436 14.09 -14.26 -21.66
C ALA A 436 13.24 -14.87 -22.79
N LEU A 437 12.30 -14.11 -23.36
CA LEU A 437 11.50 -14.57 -24.50
C LEU A 437 12.35 -14.86 -25.74
N VAL A 438 13.28 -13.96 -26.08
CA VAL A 438 14.21 -14.18 -27.21
C VAL A 438 15.09 -15.40 -26.95
N GLY A 439 15.60 -15.57 -25.73
CA GLY A 439 16.38 -16.74 -25.33
C GLY A 439 15.60 -18.05 -25.51
N ARG A 440 14.35 -18.11 -25.03
CA ARG A 440 13.47 -19.28 -25.20
C ARG A 440 13.20 -19.61 -26.66
N LEU A 441 12.86 -18.60 -27.48
CA LEU A 441 12.63 -18.79 -28.91
C LEU A 441 13.90 -19.28 -29.62
N GLY A 442 15.07 -18.78 -29.23
CA GLY A 442 16.36 -19.23 -29.75
C GLY A 442 16.65 -20.70 -29.41
N VAL A 443 16.43 -21.11 -28.16
CA VAL A 443 16.58 -22.52 -27.74
C VAL A 443 15.60 -23.42 -28.48
N ALA A 444 14.33 -23.01 -28.60
CA ALA A 444 13.32 -23.77 -29.34
C ALA A 444 13.69 -23.94 -30.82
N ALA A 445 14.19 -22.88 -31.48
CA ALA A 445 14.65 -22.93 -32.86
C ALA A 445 15.88 -23.85 -33.02
N LEU A 446 16.81 -23.81 -32.07
CA LEU A 446 18.00 -24.67 -32.07
C LEU A 446 17.63 -26.14 -31.88
N LEU A 447 16.73 -26.45 -30.95
CA LEU A 447 16.20 -27.81 -30.75
C LEU A 447 15.44 -28.30 -31.98
N ALA A 448 14.62 -27.45 -32.61
CA ALA A 448 13.93 -27.80 -33.85
C ALA A 448 14.92 -28.07 -35.00
N ALA A 449 15.98 -27.28 -35.12
CA ALA A 449 17.02 -27.50 -36.12
C ALA A 449 17.80 -28.80 -35.88
N LEU A 450 18.12 -29.12 -34.62
CA LEU A 450 18.75 -30.38 -34.24
C LEU A 450 17.84 -31.57 -34.54
N ALA A 451 16.56 -31.50 -34.15
CA ALA A 451 15.57 -32.54 -34.42
C ALA A 451 15.34 -32.76 -35.92
N TRP A 452 15.28 -31.68 -36.70
CA TRP A 452 15.20 -31.76 -38.16
C TRP A 452 16.44 -32.43 -38.77
N ARG A 453 17.63 -32.08 -38.26
CA ARG A 453 18.90 -32.67 -38.72
C ARG A 453 18.99 -34.15 -38.37
N THR A 454 18.58 -34.57 -37.17
CA THR A 454 18.53 -35.99 -36.79
C THR A 454 17.51 -36.76 -37.63
N PHE A 455 16.33 -36.17 -37.88
CA PHE A 455 15.30 -36.79 -38.71
C PHE A 455 15.76 -36.99 -40.17
N GLN A 456 16.47 -36.00 -40.73
CA GLN A 456 17.07 -36.10 -42.06
C GLN A 456 18.15 -37.18 -42.13
N LEU A 457 18.97 -37.33 -41.08
CA LEU A 457 20.01 -38.37 -41.01
C LEU A 457 19.40 -39.78 -40.90
N THR A 458 18.29 -39.96 -40.19
CA THR A 458 17.57 -41.25 -40.12
C THR A 458 16.79 -41.62 -41.39
N LYS A 459 16.58 -40.68 -42.31
CA LYS A 459 15.87 -40.91 -43.59
C LYS A 459 16.79 -41.16 -44.79
N ARG A 460 18.12 -41.08 -44.62
CA ARG A 460 19.05 -41.52 -45.66
C ARG A 460 19.19 -43.05 -45.57
N PRO A 461 18.77 -43.80 -46.59
CA PRO A 461 18.84 -45.26 -46.62
C PRO A 461 20.29 -45.76 -46.64
#